data_AF-A0A8K0CYF4-F1
#
_entry.id   AF-A0A8K0CYF4-F1
#
_cell.length_a   1.000
_cell.length_b   1.000
_cell.length_c   1.000
_cell.angle_alpha   90.00
_cell.angle_beta   90.00
_cell.angle_gamma   90.00
#
_symmetry.space_group_name_H-M   'P 1'
#
loop_
_entity.id
_entity.type
_entity.pdbx_description
1 polymer ?
#
loop_
_entity_poly.entity_id
_entity_poly.type
_entity_poly.pdbx_seq_one_letter_code
_entity_poly.pdbx_strand_id
1 'polypeptide(L)'
;MDVTTNLFTSLGDFIINLRDKFDYFESSAKEKNPESDYMEDLSQRTRGRSLHQVFFDGSAPSVQLNGREKFKVKTFLPIIVTLSVQLKQRLSSYKDVNHRFGFFSRLKTLNSEELKQSCKDIVKIYYEDVSEKELKMECPHLTET
;
A
#
# COMPACT_ATOMS: atom_id res chain seq x y z
N MET A 1 -10.21 -16.24 5.22
CA MET A 1 -9.27 -15.24 4.65
C MET A 1 -9.84 -13.82 4.61
N ASP A 2 -11.15 -13.64 4.82
CA ASP A 2 -11.80 -12.32 4.90
C ASP A 2 -11.22 -11.40 6.00
N VAL A 3 -10.79 -11.97 7.13
CA VAL A 3 -10.12 -11.22 8.22
C VAL A 3 -8.86 -10.53 7.70
N THR A 4 -8.05 -11.21 6.90
CA THR A 4 -6.80 -10.68 6.35
C THR A 4 -7.08 -9.49 5.41
N THR A 5 -8.04 -9.62 4.49
CA THR A 5 -8.41 -8.52 3.58
C THR A 5 -8.99 -7.32 4.33
N ASN A 6 -9.72 -7.55 5.42
CA ASN A 6 -10.26 -6.48 6.27
C ASN A 6 -9.16 -5.74 7.02
N LEU A 7 -8.19 -6.47 7.59
CA LEU A 7 -7.03 -5.88 8.26
C LEU A 7 -6.19 -5.03 7.30
N PHE A 8 -5.93 -5.51 6.08
CA PHE A 8 -5.21 -4.73 5.06
C PHE A 8 -5.96 -3.48 4.64
N THR A 9 -7.29 -3.55 4.54
CA THR A 9 -8.13 -2.38 4.21
C THR A 9 -8.03 -1.34 5.32
N SER A 10 -8.23 -1.74 6.58
CA SER A 10 -8.11 -0.85 7.74
C SER A 10 -6.72 -0.22 7.87
N LEU A 11 -5.66 -1.00 7.63
CA LEU A 11 -4.28 -0.49 7.64
C LEU A 11 -4.03 0.52 6.50
N GLY A 12 -4.60 0.26 5.32
CA GLY A 12 -4.55 1.19 4.18
C GLY A 12 -5.21 2.53 4.52
N ASP A 13 -6.40 2.51 5.10
CA ASP A 13 -7.12 3.71 5.53
C ASP A 13 -6.34 4.47 6.61
N PHE A 14 -5.74 3.75 7.57
CA PHE A 14 -4.87 4.35 8.57
C PHE A 14 -3.69 5.11 7.94
N ILE A 15 -3.00 4.52 6.96
CA ILE A 15 -1.85 5.16 6.31
C ILE A 15 -2.25 6.36 5.47
N ILE A 16 -3.42 6.32 4.82
CA ILE A 16 -3.95 7.49 4.11
C ILE A 16 -4.19 8.63 5.10
N ASN A 17 -4.74 8.33 6.27
CA ASN A 17 -4.96 9.32 7.33
C ASN A 17 -3.65 9.87 7.93
N LEU A 18 -2.52 9.16 7.81
CA LEU A 18 -1.22 9.70 8.23
C LEU A 18 -0.74 10.85 7.33
N ARG A 19 -1.19 10.91 6.07
CA ARG A 19 -0.78 11.94 5.11
C ARG A 19 -1.00 13.36 5.63
N ASP A 20 -2.08 13.58 6.37
CA ASP A 20 -2.46 14.89 6.88
C ASP A 20 -1.85 15.18 8.27
N LYS A 21 -1.12 14.22 8.85
CA LYS A 21 -0.51 14.32 10.18
C LYS A 21 0.95 14.75 10.17
N PHE A 22 1.42 15.35 9.07
CA PHE A 22 2.81 15.83 8.97
C PHE A 22 3.19 16.75 10.14
N ASP A 23 2.33 17.73 10.45
CA ASP A 23 2.59 18.74 11.48
C ASP A 23 2.70 18.11 12.88
N TYR A 24 1.91 17.07 13.14
CA TYR A 24 1.98 16.29 14.37
C TYR A 24 3.31 15.56 14.49
N PHE A 25 3.74 14.86 13.43
CA PHE A 25 5.03 14.15 13.43
C PHE A 25 6.22 15.10 13.54
N GLU A 26 6.16 16.25 12.87
CA GLU A 26 7.19 17.28 12.98
C GLU A 26 7.28 17.81 14.41
N SER A 27 6.15 18.13 15.04
CA SER A 27 6.12 18.66 16.41
C SER A 27 6.66 17.64 17.41
N SER A 28 6.24 16.37 17.31
CA SER A 28 6.77 15.29 18.15
C SER A 28 8.26 15.00 17.90
N ALA A 29 8.75 15.18 16.68
CA ALA A 29 10.18 15.03 16.39
C ALA A 29 10.99 16.16 17.03
N LYS A 30 10.52 17.41 16.93
CA LYS A 30 11.15 18.59 17.53
C LYS A 30 11.12 18.56 19.07
N GLU A 31 10.07 18.03 19.67
CA GLU A 31 10.01 17.82 21.12
C GLU A 31 11.12 16.87 21.61
N LYS A 32 11.37 15.79 20.86
CA LYS A 32 12.40 14.80 21.19
C LYS A 32 13.81 15.24 20.80
N ASN A 33 13.93 16.09 19.79
CA ASN A 33 15.20 16.61 19.30
C ASN A 33 15.10 18.11 18.97
N PRO A 34 15.17 18.98 20.00
CA PRO A 34 14.97 20.42 19.83
C PRO A 34 16.02 21.10 18.96
N GLU A 35 17.23 20.53 18.89
CA GLU A 35 18.35 21.06 18.11
C GLU A 35 18.34 20.58 16.64
N SER A 36 17.34 19.79 16.24
CA SER A 36 17.23 19.32 14.86
C SER A 36 16.67 20.40 13.94
N ASP A 37 17.57 21.13 13.30
CA ASP A 37 17.23 21.98 12.16
C ASP A 37 17.25 21.18 10.84
N TYR A 38 16.49 21.65 9.86
CA TYR A 38 16.56 21.09 8.53
C TYR A 38 17.93 21.40 7.90
N MET A 39 18.63 20.36 7.44
CA MET A 39 19.96 20.46 6.79
C MET A 39 20.03 21.51 5.67
N GLU A 40 18.91 21.79 5.02
CA GLU A 40 18.81 22.74 3.91
C GLU A 40 18.65 24.19 4.34
N ASP A 41 18.16 24.41 5.57
CA ASP A 41 18.14 25.75 6.18
C ASP A 41 19.56 26.12 6.65
N LEU A 42 20.38 25.13 7.00
CA LEU A 42 21.81 25.29 7.36
C LEU A 42 22.75 25.41 6.14
N SER A 43 22.37 24.82 5.00
CA SER A 43 23.24 24.69 3.81
C SER A 43 22.88 25.64 2.67
N GLN A 44 22.23 26.76 2.95
CA GLN A 44 22.14 27.91 2.03
C GLN A 44 23.52 28.56 1.81
N ARG A 45 24.52 27.79 1.38
CA ARG A 45 25.63 28.33 0.61
C ARG A 45 25.02 28.74 -0.72
N THR A 46 24.63 30.01 -0.82
CA THR A 46 24.20 30.67 -2.05
C THR A 46 25.35 30.51 -3.04
N ARG A 47 25.35 29.42 -3.83
CA ARG A 47 26.27 29.27 -4.93
C ARG A 47 25.76 30.21 -6.00
N GLY A 48 26.15 31.48 -5.90
CA GLY A 48 25.88 32.47 -6.93
C GLY A 48 26.34 31.88 -8.26
N ARG A 49 25.38 31.58 -9.14
CA ARG A 49 25.71 31.25 -10.54
C ARG A 49 26.47 32.46 -11.05
N SER A 50 27.70 32.27 -11.54
CA SER A 50 28.37 33.38 -12.22
C SER A 50 27.49 33.78 -13.41
N LEU A 51 27.13 35.05 -13.45
CA LEU A 51 26.17 35.61 -14.42
C LEU A 51 26.74 35.66 -15.85
N HIS A 52 27.84 34.98 -16.15
CA HIS A 52 28.57 35.25 -17.38
C HIS A 52 28.16 34.42 -18.60
N GLN A 53 27.34 33.37 -18.47
CA GLN A 53 26.92 32.58 -19.64
C GLN A 53 25.55 31.93 -19.47
N VAL A 54 24.46 32.67 -19.70
CA VAL A 54 23.24 32.09 -20.29
C VAL A 54 22.41 33.17 -20.98
N PHE A 55 22.01 32.91 -22.22
CA PHE A 55 20.97 33.67 -22.92
C PHE A 55 19.70 33.67 -22.06
N PHE A 56 19.12 34.86 -21.88
CA PHE A 56 17.92 35.09 -21.08
C PHE A 56 16.69 34.50 -21.80
N ASP A 57 16.40 33.23 -21.53
CA ASP A 57 15.09 32.64 -21.78
C ASP A 57 14.28 32.75 -20.50
N GLY A 58 13.05 33.26 -20.59
CA GLY A 58 12.29 33.89 -19.50
C GLY A 58 12.48 33.29 -18.11
N SER A 59 12.78 34.14 -17.12
CA SER A 59 12.92 33.77 -15.72
C SER A 59 11.63 33.18 -15.16
N ALA A 60 11.47 31.86 -15.23
CA ALA A 60 10.48 31.17 -14.42
C ALA A 60 10.82 31.41 -12.93
N PRO A 61 9.89 31.87 -12.08
CA PRO A 61 10.16 32.04 -10.67
C PRO A 61 10.51 30.68 -10.07
N SER A 62 11.79 30.48 -9.73
CA SER A 62 12.20 29.31 -8.97
C SER A 62 11.56 29.37 -7.59
N VAL A 63 10.54 28.54 -7.34
CA VAL A 63 9.94 28.40 -6.01
C VAL A 63 10.97 27.71 -5.13
N GLN A 64 11.64 28.47 -4.26
CA GLN A 64 12.52 27.91 -3.25
C GLN A 64 11.65 27.43 -2.08
N LEU A 65 11.51 26.12 -1.96
CA LEU A 65 10.88 25.50 -0.79
C LEU A 65 11.82 25.62 0.41
N ASN A 66 11.27 25.93 1.59
CA ASN A 66 12.04 25.87 2.84
C ASN A 66 12.36 24.41 3.22
N GLY A 67 13.30 24.18 4.16
CA GLY A 67 13.71 22.83 4.56
C GLY A 67 12.54 21.94 4.99
N ARG A 68 11.55 22.52 5.68
CA ARG A 68 10.32 21.87 6.10
C ARG A 68 9.48 21.36 4.92
N GLU A 69 9.14 22.24 3.98
CA GLU A 69 8.35 21.93 2.79
C GLU A 69 9.07 20.92 1.92
N LYS A 70 10.38 21.05 1.80
CA LYS A 70 11.20 20.12 1.03
C LYS A 70 11.24 18.73 1.64
N PHE A 71 11.38 18.63 2.97
CA PHE A 71 11.25 17.34 3.67
C PHE A 71 9.85 16.74 3.53
N LYS A 72 8.80 17.56 3.66
CA LYS A 72 7.41 17.13 3.47
C LYS A 72 7.19 16.55 2.07
N VAL A 73 7.61 17.28 1.04
CA VAL A 73 7.37 16.92 -0.38
C VAL A 73 8.29 15.80 -0.86
N LYS A 74 9.58 15.82 -0.50
CA LYS A 74 10.57 14.88 -1.04
C LYS A 74 10.71 13.60 -0.24
N THR A 75 10.30 13.59 1.03
CA THR A 75 10.52 12.43 1.91
C THR A 75 9.20 11.93 2.48
N PHE A 76 8.49 12.76 3.24
CA PHE A 76 7.31 12.32 3.98
C PHE A 76 6.19 11.82 3.05
N LEU A 77 5.79 12.64 2.07
CA LEU A 77 4.74 12.26 1.12
C LEU A 77 5.12 11.02 0.28
N PRO A 78 6.34 10.91 -0.29
CA PRO A 78 6.78 9.70 -1.00
C PRO A 78 6.73 8.43 -0.16
N ILE A 79 7.08 8.49 1.14
CA ILE A 79 6.99 7.32 2.03
C ILE A 79 5.53 6.87 2.17
N ILE A 80 4.60 7.79 2.48
CA ILE A 80 3.18 7.47 2.63
C ILE A 80 2.58 6.92 1.33
N VAL A 81 2.92 7.53 0.18
CA VAL A 81 2.47 7.07 -1.14
C VAL A 81 2.99 5.67 -1.43
N THR A 82 4.28 5.41 -1.18
CA THR A 82 4.91 4.11 -1.45
C THR A 82 4.26 3.02 -0.59
N LEU A 83 4.08 3.27 0.70
CA LEU A 83 3.40 2.34 1.61
C LEU A 83 1.96 2.05 1.14
N SER A 84 1.24 3.09 0.73
CA SER A 84 -0.14 2.96 0.22
C SER A 84 -0.20 2.09 -1.04
N VAL A 85 0.72 2.28 -1.99
CA VAL A 85 0.78 1.49 -3.23
C VAL A 85 1.11 0.03 -2.93
N GLN A 86 2.13 -0.22 -2.10
CA GLN A 86 2.54 -1.58 -1.75
C GLN A 86 1.44 -2.34 -1.01
N LEU A 87 0.73 -1.68 -0.09
CA LEU A 87 -0.41 -2.29 0.61
C LEU A 87 -1.57 -2.60 -0.32
N LYS A 88 -1.90 -1.70 -1.26
CA LYS A 88 -2.94 -1.95 -2.26
C LYS A 88 -2.58 -3.13 -3.16
N GLN A 89 -1.33 -3.24 -3.60
CA GLN A 89 -0.86 -4.39 -4.39
C GLN A 89 -1.03 -5.70 -3.61
N ARG A 90 -0.56 -5.75 -2.35
CA ARG A 90 -0.72 -6.93 -1.49
C ARG A 90 -2.19 -7.27 -1.26
N LEU A 91 -3.03 -6.28 -0.96
CA LEU A 91 -4.47 -6.47 -0.76
C LEU A 91 -5.12 -7.08 -2.02
N SER A 92 -4.75 -6.63 -3.22
CA SER A 92 -5.24 -7.22 -4.47
C SER A 92 -4.89 -8.70 -4.56
N SER A 93 -3.63 -9.06 -4.33
CA SER A 93 -3.21 -10.47 -4.35
C SER A 93 -3.96 -11.32 -3.31
N TYR A 94 -4.16 -10.80 -2.10
CA TYR A 94 -4.94 -11.51 -1.07
C TYR A 94 -6.42 -11.63 -1.44
N LYS A 95 -6.99 -10.63 -2.12
CA LYS A 95 -8.36 -10.72 -2.65
C LYS A 95 -8.47 -11.81 -3.72
N ASP A 96 -7.49 -11.92 -4.61
CA ASP A 96 -7.49 -12.95 -5.65
C ASP A 96 -7.37 -14.35 -5.04
N VAL A 97 -6.48 -14.52 -4.06
CA VAL A 97 -6.33 -15.78 -3.31
C VAL A 97 -7.61 -16.10 -2.53
N ASN A 98 -8.22 -15.12 -1.87
CA ASN A 98 -9.47 -15.31 -1.14
C ASN A 98 -10.65 -15.61 -2.09
N HIS A 99 -10.69 -15.04 -3.28
CA HIS A 99 -11.69 -15.37 -4.29
C HIS A 99 -11.58 -16.84 -4.73
N ARG A 100 -10.35 -17.32 -4.95
CA ARG A 100 -10.10 -18.70 -5.39
C ARG A 100 -10.34 -19.72 -4.28
N PHE A 101 -9.76 -19.49 -3.10
CA PHE A 101 -9.67 -20.49 -2.03
C PHE A 101 -10.50 -20.15 -0.79
N GLY A 102 -11.13 -18.97 -0.74
CA GLY A 102 -11.85 -18.51 0.45
C GLY A 102 -13.06 -19.39 0.79
N PHE A 103 -13.65 -20.08 -0.19
CA PHE A 103 -14.77 -20.99 0.06
C PHE A 103 -14.38 -22.17 0.97
N PHE A 104 -13.11 -22.62 0.97
CA PHE A 104 -12.62 -23.65 1.89
C PHE A 104 -12.83 -23.25 3.36
N SER A 105 -12.72 -21.95 3.68
CA SER A 105 -12.96 -21.45 5.04
C SER A 105 -14.44 -21.37 5.43
N ARG A 106 -15.36 -21.58 4.49
CA ARG A 106 -16.82 -21.49 4.69
C ARG A 106 -17.57 -22.78 4.34
N LEU A 107 -16.86 -23.90 4.17
CA LEU A 107 -17.47 -25.17 3.71
C LEU A 107 -18.65 -25.63 4.57
N LYS A 108 -18.60 -25.40 5.89
CA LYS A 108 -19.67 -25.76 6.84
C LYS A 108 -20.96 -24.96 6.66
N THR A 109 -20.89 -23.79 6.01
CA THR A 109 -22.01 -22.84 5.88
C THR A 109 -22.44 -22.63 4.43
N LEU A 110 -21.70 -23.18 3.47
CA LEU A 110 -21.91 -22.99 2.04
C LEU A 110 -23.04 -23.88 1.52
N ASN A 111 -23.84 -23.35 0.59
CA ASN A 111 -24.84 -24.16 -0.10
C ASN A 111 -24.16 -25.09 -1.14
N SER A 112 -24.80 -26.22 -1.45
CA SER A 112 -24.32 -27.21 -2.43
C SER A 112 -24.08 -26.61 -3.81
N GLU A 113 -24.89 -25.63 -4.22
CA GLU A 113 -24.78 -24.98 -5.52
C GLU A 113 -23.60 -24.01 -5.60
N GLU A 114 -23.39 -23.22 -4.55
CA GLU A 114 -22.24 -22.32 -4.41
C GLU A 114 -20.92 -23.09 -4.33
N LEU A 115 -20.93 -24.23 -3.63
CA LEU A 115 -19.79 -25.14 -3.52
C LEU A 115 -19.45 -25.75 -4.89
N LYS A 116 -20.45 -26.22 -5.64
CA LYS A 116 -20.24 -26.72 -7.01
C LYS A 116 -19.64 -25.67 -7.92
N GLN A 117 -20.12 -24.42 -7.85
CA GLN A 117 -19.59 -23.34 -8.66
C GLN A 117 -18.14 -23.01 -8.28
N SER A 118 -17.86 -22.90 -7.00
CA SER A 118 -16.50 -22.62 -6.49
C SER A 118 -15.51 -23.73 -6.88
N CYS A 119 -15.94 -25.00 -6.85
CA CYS A 119 -15.14 -26.14 -7.31
C CYS A 119 -14.83 -26.06 -8.81
N LYS A 120 -15.83 -25.71 -9.64
CA LYS A 120 -15.65 -25.52 -11.09
C LYS A 120 -14.66 -24.40 -11.38
N ASP A 121 -14.75 -23.30 -10.64
CA ASP A 121 -13.87 -22.15 -10.84
C ASP A 121 -12.41 -22.48 -10.50
N ILE A 122 -12.15 -23.27 -9.45
CA ILE A 122 -10.81 -23.79 -9.15
C ILE A 122 -10.33 -24.76 -10.24
N VAL A 123 -11.13 -25.75 -10.61
CA VAL A 123 -10.74 -26.77 -11.60
C VAL A 123 -10.43 -26.13 -12.95
N LYS A 124 -11.14 -25.06 -13.31
CA LYS A 124 -10.86 -24.31 -14.55
C LYS A 124 -9.47 -23.67 -14.53
N ILE A 125 -9.00 -23.21 -13.36
CA ILE A 125 -7.70 -22.57 -13.19
C ILE A 125 -6.58 -23.61 -13.08
N TYR A 126 -6.85 -24.73 -12.40
CA TYR A 126 -5.89 -25.80 -12.08
C TYR A 126 -6.29 -27.12 -12.75
N TYR A 127 -6.62 -27.10 -14.04
CA TYR A 127 -7.20 -28.26 -14.74
C TYR A 127 -6.22 -29.44 -14.89
N GLU A 128 -4.91 -29.18 -14.81
CA GLU A 128 -3.86 -30.21 -14.87
C GLU A 128 -3.63 -30.88 -13.50
N ASP A 129 -3.89 -30.16 -12.41
CA ASP A 129 -3.59 -30.59 -11.05
C ASP A 129 -4.82 -31.09 -10.28
N VAL A 130 -6.03 -30.62 -10.64
CA VAL A 130 -7.25 -30.82 -9.85
C VAL A 130 -8.39 -31.33 -10.72
N SER A 131 -8.94 -32.50 -10.36
CA SER A 131 -10.13 -33.04 -11.00
C SER A 131 -11.42 -32.62 -10.27
N GLU A 132 -12.47 -32.26 -11.02
CA GLU A 132 -13.77 -31.86 -10.44
C GLU A 132 -14.42 -32.99 -9.62
N LYS A 133 -14.17 -34.24 -10.00
CA LYS A 133 -14.75 -35.41 -9.33
C LYS A 133 -14.10 -35.65 -7.97
N GLU A 134 -12.77 -35.64 -7.90
CA GLU A 134 -12.05 -35.81 -6.63
C GLU A 134 -12.34 -34.63 -5.69
N LEU A 135 -12.30 -33.39 -6.20
CA LEU A 135 -12.52 -32.21 -5.36
C LEU A 135 -13.92 -32.21 -4.71
N LYS A 136 -14.96 -32.63 -5.44
CA LYS A 136 -16.32 -32.73 -4.88
C LYS A 136 -16.45 -33.84 -3.83
N MET A 137 -15.74 -34.94 -4.00
CA MET A 137 -15.71 -36.05 -3.04
C MET A 137 -14.99 -35.67 -1.75
N GLU A 138 -13.92 -34.88 -1.85
CA GLU A 138 -13.09 -34.47 -0.71
C GLU A 138 -13.69 -33.30 0.10
N CYS A 139 -14.48 -32.41 -0.52
CA CYS A 139 -15.06 -31.25 0.18
C CYS A 139 -15.85 -31.59 1.45
N PRO A 140 -16.68 -32.66 1.50
CA PRO A 140 -17.30 -33.14 2.74
C PRO A 140 -16.28 -33.59 3.79
N HIS A 141 -15.23 -34.33 3.41
CA HIS A 141 -14.20 -34.80 4.33
C HIS A 141 -13.42 -33.65 4.97
N LEU A 142 -13.19 -32.57 4.20
CA LEU A 142 -12.55 -31.34 4.68
C LEU A 142 -13.41 -30.53 5.67
N THR A 143 -14.68 -30.87 5.86
CA THR A 143 -15.54 -30.25 6.89
C THR A 143 -15.48 -30.95 8.24
N GLU A 144 -15.05 -32.21 8.28
CA GLU A 144 -15.01 -33.02 9.50
C GLU A 144 -13.70 -32.87 10.29
N THR A 145 -12.68 -32.26 9.67
CA THR A 145 -11.40 -31.90 10.30
C THR A 145 -11.46 -30.53 10.98
#